data_AF-A0A2H0SQM5-F1
#
_entry.id   AF-A0A2H0SQM5-F1
#
_cell.length_a   1.000
_cell.length_b   1.000
_cell.length_c   1.000
_cell.angle_alpha   90.00
_cell.angle_beta   90.00
_cell.angle_gamma   90.00
#
_symmetry.space_group_name_H-M   'P 1'
#
loop_
_entity.id
_entity.type
_entity.pdbx_description
1 polymer ?
#
loop_
_entity_poly.entity_id
_entity_poly.type
_entity_poly.pdbx_seq_one_letter_code
_entity_poly.pdbx_strand_id
1 'polypeptide(L)'
;MPDPDQLPGTNKTIYEASFGEIFVRNFVAGMARTLGGLVVYAIALFVVGNVLYQYAWPILQPQLQLFEKLTTDLQGVTQLTQPKADGWR
;
A
#
# COMPACT_ATOMS: atom_id res chain seq x y z
N MET A 1 9.23 -9.64 -42.76
CA MET A 1 9.58 -8.99 -41.48
C MET A 1 9.30 -10.01 -40.40
N PRO A 2 10.23 -10.29 -39.46
CA PRO A 2 10.00 -11.27 -38.40
C PRO A 2 8.93 -10.73 -37.44
N ASP A 3 7.92 -11.54 -37.14
CA ASP A 3 6.90 -11.18 -36.15
C ASP A 3 7.56 -11.10 -34.75
N PRO A 4 7.37 -10.00 -34.00
CA PRO A 4 8.02 -9.79 -32.70
C PRO A 4 7.56 -10.80 -31.63
N ASP A 5 6.47 -11.53 -31.89
CA ASP A 5 5.90 -12.53 -30.99
C ASP A 5 6.49 -13.95 -31.19
N GLN A 6 7.38 -14.13 -32.17
CA GLN A 6 7.99 -15.44 -32.44
C GLN A 6 9.28 -15.63 -31.63
N LEU A 7 9.25 -16.59 -30.70
CA LEU A 7 10.46 -17.09 -30.03
C LEU A 7 11.41 -17.69 -31.09
N PRO A 8 12.72 -17.38 -31.03
CA PRO A 8 13.67 -17.85 -32.03
C PRO A 8 13.67 -19.38 -32.12
N GLY A 9 13.34 -19.93 -33.30
CA GLY A 9 13.27 -21.37 -33.57
C GLY A 9 11.86 -21.99 -33.59
N THR A 10 10.79 -21.22 -33.36
CA THR A 10 9.41 -21.74 -33.36
C THR A 10 8.67 -21.39 -34.65
N ASN A 11 8.87 -22.17 -35.73
CA ASN A 11 8.05 -22.12 -36.94
C ASN A 11 6.75 -22.94 -36.75
N LYS A 12 6.03 -22.72 -35.65
CA LYS A 12 4.82 -23.47 -35.35
C LYS A 12 3.61 -22.59 -35.67
N THR A 13 2.83 -22.99 -36.67
CA THR A 13 1.65 -22.22 -37.07
C THR A 13 0.52 -22.41 -36.04
N ILE A 14 -0.42 -21.46 -35.96
CA ILE A 14 -1.58 -21.51 -35.04
C ILE A 14 -2.42 -22.79 -35.15
N TYR A 15 -2.28 -23.53 -36.25
CA TYR A 15 -2.95 -24.80 -36.52
C TYR A 15 -2.23 -26.03 -35.95
N GLU A 16 -0.97 -25.86 -35.53
CA GLU A 16 -0.13 -26.91 -34.94
C GLU A 16 0.04 -26.75 -33.42
N ALA A 17 -0.39 -25.61 -32.87
CA ALA A 17 -0.39 -25.34 -31.45
C ALA A 17 -1.56 -26.07 -30.77
N SER A 18 -1.26 -26.80 -29.69
CA SER A 18 -2.31 -27.42 -28.87
C SER A 18 -3.10 -26.35 -28.13
N PHE A 19 -4.40 -26.58 -27.90
CA PHE A 19 -5.25 -25.71 -27.07
C PHE A 19 -4.61 -25.38 -25.71
N GLY A 20 -3.89 -26.35 -25.11
CA GLY A 20 -3.16 -26.13 -23.87
C GLY A 20 -1.98 -25.16 -24.01
N GLU A 21 -1.28 -25.17 -25.14
CA GLU A 21 -0.15 -24.27 -25.40
C GLU A 21 -0.63 -22.82 -25.55
N ILE A 22 -1.75 -22.62 -26.25
CA ILE A 22 -2.39 -21.30 -26.42
C ILE A 22 -2.91 -20.76 -25.07
N PHE A 23 -3.52 -21.63 -24.26
CA PHE A 23 -3.99 -21.27 -22.93
C PHE A 23 -2.83 -20.82 -22.03
N VAL A 24 -1.75 -21.60 -21.95
CA VAL A 24 -0.60 -21.27 -21.08
C VAL A 24 0.08 -19.98 -21.53
N ARG A 25 0.27 -19.74 -22.83
CA ARG A 25 0.85 -18.49 -23.33
C ARG A 25 0.00 -17.28 -22.91
N ASN A 26 -1.32 -17.34 -23.09
CA ASN A 26 -2.22 -16.25 -22.71
C ASN A 26 -2.29 -16.08 -21.19
N PHE A 27 -2.30 -17.18 -20.43
CA PHE A 27 -2.32 -17.16 -18.98
C PHE A 27 -1.04 -16.55 -18.41
N VAL A 28 0.13 -16.95 -18.90
CA VAL A 28 1.43 -16.40 -18.49
C VAL A 28 1.54 -14.93 -18.89
N ALA A 29 1.11 -14.56 -20.10
CA ALA A 29 1.08 -13.16 -20.51
C ALA A 29 0.14 -12.31 -19.64
N GLY A 30 -1.02 -12.84 -19.26
CA GLY A 30 -1.93 -12.21 -18.31
C GLY A 30 -1.31 -12.04 -16.92
N MET A 31 -0.73 -13.11 -16.37
CA MET A 31 -0.07 -13.07 -15.06
C MET A 31 1.15 -12.15 -15.04
N ALA A 32 1.97 -12.13 -16.10
CA ALA A 32 3.12 -11.25 -16.19
C ALA A 32 2.70 -9.77 -16.19
N ARG A 33 1.59 -9.42 -16.86
CA ARG A 33 1.04 -8.06 -16.84
C ARG A 33 0.50 -7.67 -15.47
N THR A 34 -0.23 -8.55 -14.79
CA THR A 34 -0.79 -8.24 -13.47
C THR A 34 0.29 -8.17 -12.39
N LEU A 35 1.23 -9.11 -12.37
CA LEU A 35 2.35 -9.10 -11.42
C LEU A 35 3.29 -7.92 -11.69
N GLY A 36 3.62 -7.64 -12.96
CA GLY A 36 4.39 -6.46 -13.34
C GLY A 36 3.68 -5.17 -12.92
N GLY A 37 2.37 -5.07 -13.17
CA GLY A 37 1.55 -3.94 -12.74
C GLY A 37 1.50 -3.78 -11.22
N LEU A 38 1.42 -4.87 -10.47
CA LEU A 38 1.44 -4.86 -9.01
C LEU A 38 2.77 -4.33 -8.46
N VAL A 39 3.89 -4.72 -9.05
CA VAL A 39 5.22 -4.21 -8.67
C VAL A 39 5.32 -2.72 -8.96
N VAL A 40 4.91 -2.27 -10.16
CA VAL A 40 4.91 -0.84 -10.52
C VAL A 40 3.98 -0.05 -9.59
N TYR A 41 2.82 -0.59 -9.25
CA TYR A 41 1.88 0.04 -8.33
C TYR A 41 2.46 0.17 -6.92
N ALA A 42 3.12 -0.88 -6.41
CA ALA A 42 3.79 -0.83 -5.12
C ALA A 42 4.90 0.23 -5.09
N ILE A 43 5.69 0.34 -6.16
CA ILE A 43 6.71 1.40 -6.30
C ILE A 43 6.04 2.78 -6.31
N ALA A 44 4.97 2.95 -7.07
CA ALA A 44 4.24 4.23 -7.13
C ALA A 44 3.70 4.62 -5.75
N LEU A 45 3.07 3.70 -5.02
CA LEU A 45 2.62 3.93 -3.65
C LEU A 45 3.77 4.25 -2.71
N PHE A 46 4.90 3.56 -2.83
CA PHE A 46 6.07 3.84 -2.02
C PHE A 46 6.60 5.27 -2.26
N VAL A 47 6.70 5.70 -3.52
CA VAL A 47 7.16 7.05 -3.88
C VAL A 47 6.17 8.09 -3.38
N VAL A 48 4.89 7.95 -3.71
CA VAL A 48 3.83 8.89 -3.28
C VAL A 48 3.74 8.93 -1.76
N GLY A 49 3.77 7.77 -1.10
CA GLY A 49 3.75 7.66 0.35
C GLY A 49 4.94 8.34 1.01
N ASN A 50 6.16 8.20 0.46
CA ASN A 50 7.34 8.89 0.98
C ASN A 50 7.22 10.42 0.82
N VAL A 51 6.74 10.89 -0.34
CA VAL A 51 6.50 12.31 -0.56
C VAL A 51 5.48 12.83 0.45
N LEU A 52 4.34 12.17 0.59
CA LEU A 52 3.31 12.54 1.57
C LEU A 52 3.86 12.50 3.00
N TYR A 53 4.64 11.49 3.36
CA TYR A 53 5.27 11.43 4.67
C TYR A 53 6.21 12.62 4.89
N GLN A 54 7.08 12.94 3.93
CA GLN A 54 8.04 14.02 4.08
C GLN A 54 7.39 15.40 4.19
N TYR A 55 6.28 15.64 3.47
CA TYR A 55 5.63 16.96 3.45
C TYR A 55 4.42 17.09 4.39
N ALA A 56 3.61 16.04 4.54
CA ALA A 56 2.40 16.10 5.37
C ALA A 56 2.67 15.72 6.84
N TRP A 57 3.56 14.75 7.11
CA TRP A 57 3.88 14.35 8.48
C TRP A 57 4.38 15.50 9.39
N PRO A 58 5.32 16.36 8.99
CA PRO A 58 5.79 17.45 9.86
C PRO A 58 4.68 18.46 10.18
N ILE A 59 3.65 18.57 9.33
CA ILE A 59 2.50 19.45 9.55
C ILE A 59 1.50 18.78 10.51
N LEU A 60 1.27 17.48 10.36
CA LEU A 60 0.30 16.73 11.15
C LEU A 60 0.80 16.36 12.55
N GLN A 61 2.08 16.01 12.69
CA GLN A 61 2.71 15.59 13.95
C GLN A 61 2.45 16.58 15.11
N PRO A 62 2.70 17.90 14.99
CA PRO A 62 2.47 18.81 16.10
C PRO A 62 0.98 18.92 16.48
N GLN A 63 0.07 18.79 15.51
CA GLN A 63 -1.37 18.82 15.78
C GLN A 63 -1.83 17.61 16.58
N LEU A 64 -1.30 16.43 16.26
CA LEU A 64 -1.56 15.21 17.03
C LEU A 64 -1.00 15.30 18.45
N GLN A 65 0.21 15.85 18.62
CA GLN A 65 0.80 16.07 19.94
C GLN A 65 0.02 17.08 20.78
N LEU A 66 -0.52 18.13 20.17
CA LEU A 66 -1.40 19.08 20.85
C LEU A 66 -2.70 18.40 21.31
N PHE A 67 -3.27 17.54 20.47
CA PHE A 67 -4.46 16.77 20.82
C PHE A 67 -4.21 15.79 21.98
N GLU A 68 -3.08 15.10 22.00
CA GLU A 68 -2.67 14.23 23.11
C GLU A 68 -2.46 15.00 24.41
N LYS A 69 -1.86 16.20 24.35
CA LYS A 69 -1.69 17.05 25.54
C LYS A 69 -3.02 17.53 26.09
N LEU A 70 -3.91 18.02 25.22
CA LEU A 70 -5.24 18.49 25.63
C LEU A 70 -6.08 17.39 26.26
N THR A 71 -6.05 16.18 25.69
CA THR A 71 -6.76 15.03 26.28
C THR A 71 -6.16 14.61 27.62
N THR A 72 -4.84 14.65 27.78
CA THR A 72 -4.16 14.37 29.05
C THR A 72 -4.49 15.42 30.12
N ASP A 73 -4.42 16.71 29.77
CA ASP A 73 -4.72 17.81 30.69
C ASP A 73 -6.19 17.76 31.16
N LEU A 74 -7.12 17.48 30.24
CA LEU A 74 -8.54 17.31 30.58
C LEU A 74 -8.76 16.14 31.55
N GLN A 75 -8.06 15.02 31.38
CA GLN A 75 -8.15 13.88 32.31
C GLN A 75 -7.57 14.22 33.69
N GLY A 76 -6.49 15.01 33.76
CA GLY A 76 -5.91 15.47 35.02
C GLY A 76 -6.81 16.45 35.78
N VAL A 77 -7.53 17.32 35.07
CA VAL A 77 -8.48 18.26 35.68
C VAL A 77 -9.67 17.53 36.32
N THR A 78 -10.17 16.45 35.71
CA THR A 78 -11.23 15.61 36.31
C THR A 78 -10.78 14.90 37.59
N GLN A 79 -9.49 14.58 37.72
CA GLN A 79 -8.95 13.98 38.94
C GLN A 79 -8.79 14.99 40.08
N LEU A 80 -8.44 16.24 39.78
CA LEU A 80 -8.31 17.31 40.78
C LEU A 80 -9.65 17.86 41.27
N THR A 81 -10.74 17.67 40.52
CA THR A 81 -12.09 18.07 40.91
C THR A 81 -12.86 17.00 41.69
N GLN A 82 -12.30 15.81 41.90
CA GLN A 82 -12.83 14.88 42.89
C GLN A 82 -12.46 15.39 44.28
N PRO A 83 -13.40 15.88 45.10
CA PRO A 83 -13.08 16.27 46.46
C PRO A 83 -12.55 15.03 47.16
N LYS A 84 -11.31 15.11 47.66
CA LYS A 84 -10.76 14.14 48.58
C LYS A 84 -11.73 14.10 49.75
N ALA A 85 -12.57 13.06 49.83
CA ALA A 85 -13.37 12.82 51.00
C ALA A 85 -12.36 12.50 52.10
N ASP A 86 -11.95 13.53 52.84
CA ASP A 86 -11.12 13.40 54.02
C ASP A 86 -11.85 12.43 54.96
N GLY A 87 -11.34 11.20 54.98
CA GLY A 87 -11.77 10.16 55.88
C GLY A 87 -11.43 10.59 57.30
N TRP A 88 -12.34 11.34 57.91
CA TRP A 88 -12.49 11.39 59.36
C TRP A 88 -13.18 10.11 59.79
N ARG A 89 -12.40 9.07 60.07
CA ARG A 89 -12.75 7.95 60.95
C ARG A 89 -11.53 7.10 61.27
#